data_AF-A0A432L6L6-F1
#
_entry.id   AF-A0A432L6L6-F1
#
_cell.length_a   1.000
_cell.length_b   1.000
_cell.length_c   1.000
_cell.angle_alpha   90.00
_cell.angle_beta   90.00
_cell.angle_gamma   90.00
#
_symmetry.space_group_name_H-M   'P 1'
#
loop_
_entity.id
_entity.type
_entity.pdbx_description
1 polymer ?
#
loop_
_entity_poly.entity_id
_entity_poly.type
_entity_poly.pdbx_seq_one_letter_code
_entity_poly.pdbx_strand_id
1 'polypeptide(L)' 'MSEQKIEVVGKLGSTYGIRGWLRLYSSTEETESIFDYQPWFLKIKGQWQPIELESWRYHNNDLIVKLKGSDDRESA' A
#
# COMPACT_ATOMS: atom_id res chain seq x y z
N MET A 1 14.71 23.54 -8.94
CA MET A 1 14.57 22.07 -9.09
C MET A 1 13.45 21.66 -8.17
N SER A 2 12.41 21.04 -8.69
CA SER A 2 11.25 20.62 -7.89
C SER A 2 11.70 19.52 -6.94
N GLU A 3 11.71 19.77 -5.63
CA GLU A 3 11.91 18.73 -4.64
C GLU A 3 10.74 17.75 -4.76
N GLN A 4 11.03 16.53 -5.23
CA GLN A 4 10.05 15.47 -5.31
C GLN A 4 9.75 14.99 -3.88
N LYS A 5 8.79 15.67 -3.24
CA LYS A 5 8.39 15.40 -1.86
C LYS A 5 7.54 14.14 -1.82
N ILE A 6 8.10 13.06 -1.26
CA ILE A 6 7.34 11.85 -0.96
C ILE A 6 6.59 12.11 0.36
N GLU A 7 5.28 12.27 0.27
CA GLU A 7 4.41 12.42 1.45
C GLU A 7 3.80 11.07 1.83
N VAL A 8 3.77 10.79 3.12
CA VAL A 8 3.17 9.56 3.65
C VAL A 8 1.66 9.76 3.70
N VAL A 9 0.96 9.17 2.73
CA VAL A 9 -0.50 9.25 2.63
C VAL A 9 -1.23 8.12 3.38
N GLY A 10 -0.50 7.10 3.83
CA GLY A 10 -1.06 5.99 4.58
C GLY A 10 -0.01 5.02 5.11
N LYS A 11 -0.47 3.97 5.79
CA LYS A 11 0.36 2.93 6.36
C LYS A 11 -0.21 1.55 6.06
N LEU A 12 0.65 0.63 5.64
CA LEU A 12 0.32 -0.79 5.54
C LEU A 12 0.44 -1.43 6.92
N GLY A 13 -0.60 -2.15 7.31
CA GLY A 13 -0.69 -2.92 8.53
C GLY A 13 -0.38 -4.39 8.29
N SER A 14 -1.04 -5.24 9.08
CA SER A 14 -0.83 -6.69 9.05
C SER A 14 -1.24 -7.33 7.72
N THR A 15 -0.59 -8.45 7.41
CA THR A 15 -0.99 -9.36 6.35
C THR A 15 -2.38 -9.92 6.59
N TYR A 16 -3.23 -9.84 5.57
CA TYR A 16 -4.59 -10.34 5.56
C TYR A 16 -4.66 -11.67 4.79
N GLY A 17 -4.66 -12.79 5.51
CA GLY A 17 -4.68 -14.12 4.88
C GLY A 17 -3.33 -14.54 4.29
N ILE A 18 -3.35 -15.48 3.33
CA ILE A 18 -2.14 -16.16 2.81
C ILE A 18 -1.73 -15.74 1.39
N ARG A 19 -2.49 -14.86 0.73
CA ARG A 19 -2.27 -14.45 -0.68
C ARG A 19 -1.66 -13.05 -0.81
N GLY A 20 -0.82 -12.65 0.15
CA GLY A 20 -0.15 -11.34 0.14
C GLY A 20 -1.07 -10.12 0.16
N TRP A 21 -2.27 -10.25 0.73
CA TRP A 21 -3.08 -9.06 1.03
C TRP A 21 -2.54 -8.39 2.28
N LEU A 22 -2.62 -7.07 2.31
CA LEU A 22 -2.20 -6.24 3.43
C LEU A 22 -3.37 -5.33 3.79
N ARG A 23 -3.58 -5.11 5.09
CA ARG A 23 -4.53 -4.08 5.52
C ARG A 23 -3.92 -2.70 5.26
N LEU A 24 -4.67 -1.80 4.63
CA LEU A 24 -4.24 -0.43 4.42
C LEU A 24 -4.99 0.50 5.38
N TYR A 25 -4.24 1.35 6.06
CA TYR A 25 -4.76 2.46 6.83
C TYR A 25 -4.42 3.74 6.07
N SER A 26 -5.41 4.30 5.38
CA SER A 26 -5.22 5.60 4.74
C SER A 26 -5.30 6.71 5.78
N SER A 27 -4.47 7.75 5.62
CA SER A 27 -4.54 8.98 6.41
C SER A 27 -5.03 10.17 5.56
N THR A 28 -5.51 9.89 4.34
CA THR A 28 -6.15 10.87 3.45
C THR A 28 -7.59 11.14 3.88
N GLU A 29 -8.13 12.31 3.48
CA GLU A 29 -9.55 12.66 3.69
C GLU A 29 -10.49 11.60 3.09
N GLU A 30 -10.17 11.12 1.90
CA GLU A 30 -10.86 10.01 1.24
C GLU A 30 -9.93 8.81 1.15
N THR A 31 -10.32 7.70 1.78
CA THR A 31 -9.48 6.49 1.86
C THR A 31 -9.18 5.89 0.48
N GLU A 32 -10.06 6.09 -0.50
CA GLU A 32 -9.91 5.57 -1.86
C GLU A 32 -8.95 6.39 -2.72
N SER A 33 -8.80 7.69 -2.44
CA SER A 33 -7.92 8.57 -3.23
C SER A 33 -6.45 8.17 -3.16
N ILE A 34 -6.07 7.35 -2.17
CA ILE A 34 -4.72 6.76 -2.11
C ILE A 34 -4.42 5.89 -3.35
N PHE A 35 -5.43 5.32 -4.00
CA PHE A 35 -5.29 4.44 -5.15
C PHE A 35 -5.06 5.16 -6.48
N ASP A 36 -5.48 6.43 -6.58
CA ASP A 36 -5.22 7.27 -7.76
C ASP A 36 -3.74 7.62 -7.92
N TYR A 37 -2.97 7.55 -6.84
CA TYR A 37 -1.53 7.74 -6.91
C TYR A 37 -0.86 6.44 -7.36
N GLN A 38 -0.20 6.43 -8.52
CA GLN A 38 0.64 5.32 -8.99
C GLN A 38 1.95 5.85 -9.62
N PRO A 39 3.08 5.16 -9.46
CA PRO A 39 3.30 3.99 -8.60
C PRO A 39 3.39 4.39 -7.12
N TRP A 40 3.09 3.44 -6.22
CA TRP A 40 3.28 3.67 -4.78
C TRP A 40 4.75 3.55 -4.41
N PHE A 41 5.16 4.25 -3.35
CA PHE A 41 6.48 4.10 -2.76
C PHE A 41 6.33 3.57 -1.35
N LEU A 42 6.91 2.40 -1.07
CA LEU A 42 6.99 1.86 0.29
C LEU A 42 8.37 2.10 0.86
N LYS A 43 8.44 2.53 2.11
CA LYS A 43 9.69 2.65 2.84
C LYS A 43 10.05 1.33 3.52
N ILE A 44 10.77 0.46 2.82
CA ILE A 44 11.22 -0.84 3.32
C ILE A 44 12.67 -0.72 3.76
N LYS A 45 12.98 -1.07 5.01
CA LYS A 45 14.34 -0.97 5.59
C LYS A 45 15.01 0.40 5.38
N GLY A 46 14.21 1.47 5.40
CA GLY A 46 14.67 2.85 5.21
C GLY A 46 14.83 3.30 3.76
N GLN A 47 14.62 2.42 2.78
CA GLN A 47 14.67 2.74 1.36
C GLN A 47 13.26 2.83 0.77
N TRP A 48 13.03 3.85 -0.06
CA TRP A 48 11.80 3.97 -0.84
C TRP A 48 11.89 3.05 -2.05
N GLN A 49 10.99 2.07 -2.12
CA GLN A 49 10.87 1.15 -3.22
C GLN A 49 9.55 1.40 -3.96
N PRO A 50 9.57 1.62 -5.28
CA PRO A 50 8.36 1.70 -6.06
C PRO A 50 7.67 0.34 -6.08
N ILE A 51 6.39 0.30 -5.75
CA ILE A 51 5.52 -0.87 -5.85
C ILE A 51 4.32 -0.52 -6.72
N GLU A 52 3.88 -1.49 -7.49
CA GLU A 52 2.60 -1.42 -8.18
C GLU A 52 1.52 -2.08 -7.35
N LEU A 53 0.34 -1.47 -7.31
CA LEU A 53 -0.84 -2.09 -6.73
C LEU A 53 -1.42 -3.10 -7.73
N GLU A 54 -1.64 -4.34 -7.30
CA GLU A 54 -2.27 -5.36 -8.15
C GLU A 54 -3.81 -5.28 -8.04
N SER A 55 -4.33 -5.14 -6.83
CA SER A 55 -5.76 -5.06 -6.57
C SER A 55 -6.03 -4.48 -5.19
N TRP A 56 -7.21 -3.93 -4.97
CA TRP A 56 -7.66 -3.49 -3.66
C TRP A 56 -9.16 -3.73 -3.51
N ARG A 57 -9.63 -3.82 -2.26
CA ARG A 57 -11.06 -3.93 -1.96
C ARG A 57 -11.37 -3.52 -0.53
N TYR A 58 -12.61 -3.14 -0.28
CA TYR A 58 -13.16 -3.04 1.07
C TYR A 58 -13.59 -4.41 1.59
N HIS A 59 -13.27 -4.69 2.85
CA HIS A 59 -13.65 -5.91 3.55
C HIS A 59 -14.04 -5.60 4.99
N ASN A 60 -15.33 -5.72 5.32
CA ASN A 60 -15.88 -5.44 6.66
C ASN A 60 -15.44 -4.07 7.23
N ASN A 61 -15.55 -3.00 6.42
CA ASN A 61 -15.13 -1.64 6.77
C ASN A 61 -13.61 -1.43 6.88
N ASP A 62 -12.81 -2.43 6.53
CA ASP A 62 -11.36 -2.33 6.44
C ASP A 62 -10.92 -2.36 4.98
N LEU A 63 -9.93 -1.52 4.66
CA LEU A 63 -9.34 -1.50 3.35
C LEU A 63 -8.24 -2.54 3.27
N ILE A 64 -8.29 -3.40 2.26
CA ILE A 64 -7.22 -4.36 2.00
C ILE A 64 -6.69 -4.20 0.59
N VAL A 65 -5.38 -4.33 0.45
CA VAL A 65 -4.65 -4.13 -0.79
C VAL A 65 -3.78 -5.34 -1.08
N LYS A 66 -3.61 -5.64 -2.35
CA LYS A 66 -2.69 -6.65 -2.85
C LYS A 66 -1.64 -5.93 -3.70
N LEU A 67 -0.39 -6.07 -3.31
CA LEU A 67 0.75 -5.50 -4.01
C LEU A 67 1.22 -6.49 -5.08
N LYS A 68 1.58 -5.98 -6.25
CA LYS A 68 2.11 -6.79 -7.34
C LYS A 68 3.46 -7.37 -6.93
N GLY A 69 3.61 -8.69 -7.04
CA GLY A 69 4.82 -9.41 -6.59
C GLY A 69 4.80 -9.88 -5.13
N SER A 70 3.77 -9.56 -4.34
CA SER A 70 3.55 -10.13 -3.01
C SER A 70 2.68 -11.39 -3.12
N ASP A 71 3.24 -12.47 -3.69
CA ASP A 71 2.51 -13.75 -3.83
C ASP A 71 2.81 -14.73 -2.69
N ASP A 72 3.80 -14.44 -1.84
CA ASP A 72 4.22 -15.35 -0.77
C ASP A 72 4.36 -14.67 0.60
N ARG A 73 4.02 -15.42 1.65
CA ARG A 73 3.88 -14.98 3.05
C ARG A 73 5.20 -14.48 3.66
N GLU A 74 6.34 -14.80 3.04
CA GLU A 74 7.67 -14.31 3.41
C GLU A 74 8.01 -12.94 2.79
N SER A 75 7.24 -12.46 1.80
CA SER A 75 7.47 -11.20 1.08
C SER A 75 6.50 -10.06 1.44
N ALA A 76 5.63 -10.27 2.44
CA ALA A 76 4.60 -9.33 2.86
C ALA A 76 4.92 -8.66 4.20
#